data_AF-A0A3M1B0J2-F1
#
_entry.id   AF-A0A3M1B0J2-F1
#
_cell.length_a   1.000
_cell.length_b   1.000
_cell.length_c   1.000
_cell.angle_alpha   90.00
_cell.angle_beta   90.00
_cell.angle_gamma   90.00
#
_symmetry.space_group_name_H-M   'P 1'
#
loop_
_entity.id
_entity.type
_entity.pdbx_description
1 polymer ?
#
loop_
_entity_poly.entity_id
_entity_poly.type
_entity_poly.pdbx_seq_one_letter_code
_entity_poly.pdbx_strand_id
1 'polypeptide(L)'
;MSAQTNAQKYAGIGDEALRAKTGKGWEDWFAILDEAHATSMSHKQMVAFLSEHFGVPGWWRQQIVVRYEQARKKKKKHQKPEGYEISKSKTLSAPLDAIYQAWFDDSQRQRWLGEVPLHLRKASTRKNIRFTFSDGAT
;
A
#
# COMPACT_ATOMS: atom_id res chain seq x y z
N MET A 1 -23.05 37.20 -1.78
CA MET A 1 -22.73 36.77 -0.40
C MET A 1 -22.54 35.27 -0.41
N SER A 2 -21.48 34.81 0.27
CA SER A 2 -20.64 33.68 -0.10
C SER A 2 -21.30 32.30 -0.05
N ALA A 3 -20.80 31.45 -0.94
CA ALA A 3 -21.26 30.11 -1.26
C ALA A 3 -21.18 29.11 -0.11
N GLN A 4 -22.10 28.16 -0.17
CA GLN A 4 -22.14 26.92 0.60
C GLN A 4 -20.84 26.12 0.43
N THR A 5 -20.26 25.60 1.52
CA THR A 5 -19.63 24.26 1.48
C THR A 5 -19.52 23.65 2.87
N ASN A 6 -20.43 22.71 3.13
CA ASN A 6 -20.39 21.76 4.26
C ASN A 6 -20.04 20.34 3.76
N ALA A 7 -19.16 20.25 2.76
CA ALA A 7 -18.73 18.99 2.11
C ALA A 7 -17.25 19.16 1.75
N GLN A 8 -16.29 18.49 2.38
CA GLN A 8 -16.12 17.05 2.36
C GLN A 8 -15.31 16.60 3.60
N LYS A 9 -15.86 15.62 4.32
CA LYS A 9 -15.38 15.04 5.59
C LYS A 9 -14.05 14.27 5.43
N TYR A 10 -13.17 14.41 6.42
CA TYR A 10 -11.86 13.73 6.60
C TYR A 10 -10.72 14.10 5.65
N ALA A 11 -10.64 15.37 5.26
CA ALA A 11 -9.38 16.02 4.88
C ALA A 11 -8.57 16.27 6.16
N GLY A 12 -7.34 15.76 6.20
CA GLY A 12 -6.56 15.57 7.42
C GLY A 12 -6.43 16.79 8.33
N ILE A 13 -6.40 16.55 9.65
CA ILE A 13 -5.86 17.45 10.68
C ILE A 13 -4.75 18.34 10.10
N GLY A 14 -5.02 19.64 10.01
CA GLY A 14 -4.06 20.64 9.56
C GLY A 14 -3.00 20.90 10.63
N ASP A 15 -1.84 21.40 10.19
CA ASP A 15 -0.72 21.74 11.08
C ASP A 15 -1.13 22.76 12.16
N GLU A 16 -1.91 23.76 11.78
CA GLU A 16 -2.41 24.79 12.69
C GLU A 16 -3.29 24.21 13.81
N ALA A 17 -4.20 23.29 13.48
CA ALA A 17 -5.07 22.64 14.47
C ALA A 17 -4.26 21.77 15.45
N LEU A 18 -3.21 21.11 14.96
CA LEU A 18 -2.30 20.33 15.79
C LEU A 18 -1.48 21.24 16.71
N ARG A 19 -0.90 22.32 16.17
CA ARG A 19 -0.12 23.30 16.95
C ARG A 19 -0.97 23.98 18.01
N ALA A 20 -2.21 24.36 17.70
CA ALA A 20 -3.13 24.97 18.65
C ALA A 20 -3.48 24.05 19.85
N LYS A 21 -3.40 22.73 19.68
CA LYS A 21 -3.78 21.76 20.72
C LYS A 21 -2.62 21.08 21.42
N THR A 22 -1.48 20.98 20.76
CA THR A 22 -0.31 20.24 21.25
C THR A 22 0.93 21.12 21.39
N GLY A 23 0.86 22.39 20.96
CA GLY A 23 1.97 23.35 21.00
C GLY A 23 2.99 23.17 19.88
N LYS A 24 2.87 22.12 19.05
CA LYS A 24 3.86 21.76 18.02
C LYS A 24 3.18 21.33 16.71
N GLY A 25 3.84 21.59 15.59
CA GLY A 25 3.37 21.18 14.26
C GLY A 25 3.72 19.73 13.93
N TRP A 26 3.31 19.27 12.75
CA TRP A 26 3.57 17.90 12.28
C TRP A 26 5.06 17.59 12.16
N GLU A 27 5.84 18.51 11.59
CA GLU A 27 7.28 18.33 11.40
C GLU A 27 8.01 18.24 12.75
N ASP A 28 7.64 19.10 13.71
CA ASP A 28 8.19 19.10 15.06
C ASP A 28 7.94 17.75 15.77
N TRP A 29 6.71 17.23 15.69
CA TRP A 29 6.37 15.94 16.29
C TRP A 29 7.08 14.77 15.63
N PHE A 30 7.25 14.80 14.32
CA PHE A 30 7.99 13.77 13.61
C PHE A 30 9.47 13.81 13.95
N ALA A 31 10.08 15.00 14.07
CA ALA A 31 11.45 15.16 14.51
C ALA A 31 11.66 14.59 15.93
N ILE A 32 10.75 14.90 16.86
CA ILE A 32 10.80 14.37 18.24
C ILE A 32 10.71 12.84 18.26
N LEU A 33 9.81 12.25 17.47
CA LEU A 33 9.66 10.80 17.38
C LEU A 33 10.86 10.15 16.66
N ASP A 34 11.43 10.79 15.64
CA ASP A 34 12.63 10.31 14.95
C ASP A 34 13.85 10.34 15.89
N GLU A 35 14.04 11.40 16.68
CA GLU A 35 15.10 11.53 17.70
C GLU A 35 14.94 10.48 18.81
N ALA A 36 13.71 10.16 19.18
CA ALA A 36 13.41 9.09 20.13
C ALA A 36 13.56 7.67 19.53
N HIS A 37 14.03 7.53 18.29
CA HIS A 37 14.10 6.25 17.57
C HIS A 37 12.76 5.49 17.54
N ALA A 38 11.64 6.22 17.41
CA ALA A 38 10.28 5.67 17.50
C ALA A 38 9.94 4.63 16.43
N THR A 39 10.72 4.55 15.34
CA THR A 39 10.61 3.47 14.35
C THR A 39 10.86 2.07 14.93
N SER A 40 11.62 1.98 16.03
CA SER A 40 11.87 0.73 16.77
C SER A 40 10.82 0.44 17.85
N MET A 41 9.93 1.41 18.13
CA MET A 41 8.90 1.30 19.15
C MET A 41 7.60 0.71 18.60
N SER A 42 6.87 -0.01 19.46
CA SER A 42 5.48 -0.36 19.18
C SER A 42 4.58 0.88 19.23
N HIS A 43 3.41 0.80 18.58
CA HIS A 43 2.40 1.85 18.62
C HIS A 43 2.07 2.30 20.05
N LYS A 44 1.91 1.35 20.97
CA LYS A 44 1.61 1.62 22.39
C LYS A 44 2.75 2.39 23.08
N GLN A 45 4.01 2.04 22.78
CA GLN A 45 5.17 2.73 23.34
C GLN A 45 5.27 4.17 22.83
N MET A 46 5.01 4.43 21.55
CA MET A 46 5.00 5.79 21.02
C MET A 46 3.90 6.65 21.66
N VAL A 47 2.70 6.08 21.87
CA VAL A 47 1.59 6.78 22.54
C VAL A 47 1.92 7.09 24.01
N ALA A 48 2.53 6.13 24.73
CA ALA A 48 2.99 6.33 26.09
C ALA A 48 4.06 7.43 26.17
N PHE A 49 5.06 7.38 25.29
CA PHE A 49 6.12 8.39 25.18
C PHE A 49 5.56 9.82 25.01
N LEU A 50 4.61 10.02 24.08
CA LEU A 50 3.99 11.33 23.87
C LEU A 50 3.16 11.80 25.08
N SER A 51 2.59 10.86 25.83
CA SER A 51 1.83 11.18 27.04
C SER A 51 2.75 11.53 28.22
N GLU A 52 3.79 10.75 28.44
CA GLU A 52 4.66 10.81 29.61
C GLU A 52 5.66 11.98 29.52
N HIS A 53 6.24 12.20 28.34
CA HIS A 53 7.26 13.24 28.15
C HIS A 53 6.69 14.59 27.71
N PHE A 54 5.53 14.61 27.06
CA PHE A 54 5.00 15.81 26.43
C PHE A 54 3.54 16.14 26.79
N GLY A 55 2.88 15.30 27.60
CA GLY A 55 1.51 15.56 28.06
C GLY A 55 0.48 15.69 26.93
N VAL A 56 0.74 15.08 25.76
CA VAL A 56 -0.12 15.25 24.59
C VAL A 56 -1.51 14.68 24.85
N PRO A 57 -2.61 15.43 24.58
CA PRO A 57 -3.95 14.96 24.92
C PRO A 57 -4.34 13.68 24.16
N GLY A 58 -5.20 12.87 24.80
CA GLY A 58 -5.39 11.46 24.47
C GLY A 58 -5.68 11.11 23.00
N TRP A 59 -6.53 11.90 22.33
CA TRP A 59 -6.83 11.70 20.92
C TRP A 59 -5.70 12.19 19.99
N TRP A 60 -5.03 13.29 20.36
CA TRP A 60 -3.95 13.89 19.56
C TRP A 60 -2.71 12.99 19.49
N ARG A 61 -2.33 12.34 20.61
CA ARG A 61 -1.21 11.39 20.62
C ARG A 61 -1.45 10.20 19.68
N GLN A 62 -2.68 9.68 19.60
CA GLN A 62 -3.05 8.62 18.65
C GLN A 62 -2.87 9.09 17.20
N GLN A 63 -3.37 10.28 16.88
CA GLN A 63 -3.28 10.83 15.53
C GLN A 63 -1.84 11.15 15.12
N ILE A 64 -1.02 11.63 16.05
CA ILE A 64 0.42 11.85 15.83
C ILE A 64 1.10 10.53 15.49
N VAL A 65 0.91 9.49 16.30
CA VAL A 65 1.52 8.17 16.08
C VAL A 65 1.04 7.55 14.77
N VAL A 66 -0.27 7.58 14.47
CA VAL A 66 -0.81 7.03 13.22
C VAL A 66 -0.18 7.69 12.00
N ARG A 67 -0.07 9.03 11.98
CA ARG A 67 0.55 9.73 10.85
C ARG A 67 2.06 9.52 10.78
N TYR A 68 2.74 9.49 11.91
CA TYR A 68 4.17 9.18 11.98
C TYR A 68 4.44 7.78 11.42
N GLU A 69 3.63 6.80 11.81
CA GLU A 69 3.67 5.43 11.28
C GLU A 69 3.38 5.41 9.78
N GLN A 70 2.38 6.13 9.27
CA GLN A 70 2.13 6.23 7.83
C GLN A 70 3.31 6.86 7.07
N ALA A 71 3.96 7.88 7.66
CA ALA A 71 5.07 8.59 7.05
C ALA A 71 6.38 7.77 7.05
N ARG A 72 6.65 7.02 8.13
CA ARG A 72 7.92 6.32 8.37
C ARG A 72 7.85 4.81 8.17
N LYS A 73 6.72 4.15 8.44
CA LYS A 73 6.48 2.73 8.10
C LYS A 73 6.09 2.54 6.64
N LYS A 74 6.73 3.27 5.72
CA LYS A 74 6.79 2.87 4.31
C LYS A 74 7.54 1.53 4.22
N LYS A 75 6.83 0.44 4.53
CA LYS A 75 7.13 -0.88 3.95
C LYS A 75 7.30 -0.63 2.46
N LYS A 76 8.38 -1.15 1.84
CA LYS A 76 8.57 -1.09 0.39
C LYS A 76 7.24 -1.44 -0.26
N LYS A 77 6.68 -0.48 -1.00
CA LYS A 77 5.35 -0.55 -1.61
C LYS A 77 5.22 -1.93 -2.30
N HIS A 78 4.23 -2.74 -1.91
CA HIS A 78 3.87 -4.07 -2.46
C HIS A 78 4.67 -5.32 -2.00
N GLN A 79 5.50 -5.25 -0.95
CA GLN A 79 6.15 -6.46 -0.42
C GLN A 79 5.25 -7.22 0.57
N LYS A 80 4.77 -8.41 0.17
CA LYS A 80 4.26 -9.46 1.07
C LYS A 80 5.47 -10.24 1.66
N PRO A 81 5.29 -10.96 2.79
CA PRO A 81 6.36 -11.81 3.34
C PRO A 81 6.96 -12.79 2.32
N GLU A 82 6.15 -13.25 1.36
CA GLU A 82 6.54 -14.19 0.30
C GLU A 82 6.99 -13.52 -1.02
N GLY A 83 7.05 -12.17 -1.10
CA GLY A 83 7.51 -11.46 -2.29
C GLY A 83 6.57 -10.36 -2.77
N TYR A 84 6.51 -10.14 -4.09
CA TYR A 84 5.70 -9.09 -4.72
C TYR A 84 4.59 -9.71 -5.57
N GLU A 85 3.41 -9.07 -5.57
CA GLU A 85 2.29 -9.45 -6.44
C GLU A 85 1.86 -8.25 -7.27
N ILE A 86 1.67 -8.47 -8.58
CA ILE A 86 1.19 -7.46 -9.53
C ILE A 86 0.01 -8.06 -10.30
N SER A 87 -1.09 -7.31 -10.41
CA SER A 87 -2.25 -7.68 -11.20
C SER A 87 -2.58 -6.63 -12.26
N LYS A 88 -2.95 -7.07 -13.47
CA LYS A 88 -3.50 -6.22 -14.53
C LYS A 88 -4.79 -6.84 -15.06
N SER A 89 -5.78 -6.01 -15.37
CA SER A 89 -7.04 -6.41 -16.01
C SER A 89 -7.26 -5.56 -17.26
N LYS A 90 -7.73 -6.18 -18.34
CA LYS A 90 -8.06 -5.54 -19.60
C LYS A 90 -9.27 -6.23 -20.22
N THR A 91 -10.29 -5.46 -20.60
CA THR A 91 -11.42 -5.95 -21.38
C THR A 91 -11.00 -6.08 -22.84
N LEU A 92 -11.24 -7.24 -23.45
CA LEU A 92 -10.92 -7.52 -24.84
C LEU A 92 -12.22 -7.75 -25.62
N SER A 93 -12.34 -7.11 -26.78
CA SER A 93 -13.47 -7.31 -27.70
C SER A 93 -13.23 -8.54 -28.59
N ALA A 94 -13.08 -9.71 -27.96
CA ALA A 94 -12.86 -10.99 -28.64
C ALA A 94 -13.62 -12.12 -27.93
N PRO A 95 -13.98 -13.21 -28.64
CA PRO A 95 -14.61 -14.36 -28.02
C PRO A 95 -13.72 -14.98 -26.93
N LEU A 96 -14.34 -15.39 -25.82
CA LEU A 96 -13.65 -16.01 -24.68
C LEU A 96 -12.81 -17.23 -25.09
N ASP A 97 -13.31 -18.03 -26.02
CA ASP A 97 -12.61 -19.21 -26.54
C ASP A 97 -11.32 -18.85 -27.28
N ALA A 98 -11.35 -17.78 -28.08
CA ALA A 98 -10.17 -17.30 -28.79
C ALA A 98 -9.12 -16.76 -27.81
N ILE A 99 -9.54 -16.01 -26.78
CA ILE A 99 -8.63 -15.50 -25.74
C ILE A 99 -8.02 -16.66 -24.95
N TYR A 100 -8.84 -17.65 -24.58
CA TYR A 100 -8.36 -18.81 -23.83
C TYR A 100 -7.34 -19.61 -24.65
N GLN A 101 -7.62 -19.88 -25.93
CA GLN A 101 -6.70 -20.62 -26.81
C GLN A 101 -5.41 -19.84 -27.08
N ALA A 102 -5.47 -18.52 -27.21
CA ALA A 102 -4.27 -17.69 -27.39
C ALA A 102 -3.28 -17.78 -26.21
N TRP A 103 -3.74 -18.19 -25.02
CA TRP A 103 -2.90 -18.48 -23.87
C TRP A 103 -2.60 -19.97 -23.70
N PHE A 104 -3.57 -20.84 -23.94
CA PHE A 104 -3.44 -22.29 -23.70
C PHE A 104 -2.58 -23.00 -24.75
N ASP A 105 -2.73 -22.62 -26.03
CA ASP A 105 -1.98 -23.19 -27.14
C ASP A 105 -0.59 -22.56 -27.23
N ASP A 106 0.45 -23.40 -27.17
CA ASP A 106 1.85 -22.95 -27.14
C ASP A 106 2.25 -22.23 -28.43
N SER A 107 1.80 -22.71 -29.58
CA SER A 107 2.12 -22.11 -30.88
C SER A 107 1.43 -20.77 -31.09
N GLN A 108 0.20 -20.59 -30.59
CA GLN A 108 -0.48 -19.30 -30.60
C GLN A 108 0.12 -18.32 -29.60
N ARG A 109 0.46 -18.81 -28.40
CA ARG A 109 1.07 -18.00 -27.34
C ARG A 109 2.42 -17.43 -27.78
N GLN A 110 3.27 -18.24 -28.41
CA GLN A 110 4.60 -17.82 -28.86
C GLN A 110 4.54 -16.66 -29.88
N ARG A 111 3.48 -16.55 -30.69
CA ARG A 111 3.36 -15.48 -31.71
C ARG A 111 3.30 -14.07 -31.13
N TRP A 112 2.73 -13.90 -29.94
CA TRP A 112 2.53 -12.58 -29.33
C TRP A 112 3.33 -12.39 -28.04
N LEU A 113 3.64 -13.48 -27.31
CA LEU A 113 4.42 -13.44 -26.08
C LEU A 113 5.92 -13.65 -26.33
N GLY A 114 6.28 -14.24 -27.48
CA GLY A 114 7.64 -14.70 -27.77
C GLY A 114 8.00 -16.00 -27.05
N GLU A 115 9.28 -16.36 -27.08
CA GLU A 115 9.82 -17.51 -26.35
C GLU A 115 10.01 -17.15 -24.88
N VAL A 116 9.05 -17.59 -24.05
CA VAL A 116 9.06 -17.36 -22.60
C VAL A 116 8.88 -18.70 -21.89
N PRO A 117 9.75 -19.05 -20.90
CA PRO A 117 9.69 -20.31 -20.17
C PRO A 117 8.52 -20.33 -19.17
N LEU A 118 7.31 -20.50 -19.71
CA LEU A 118 6.09 -20.67 -18.94
C LEU A 118 5.72 -22.15 -18.84
N HIS A 119 5.59 -22.64 -17.61
CA HIS A 119 5.08 -23.98 -17.34
C HIS A 119 3.63 -23.93 -16.88
N LEU A 120 2.75 -24.63 -17.57
CA LEU A 120 1.34 -24.73 -17.19
C LEU A 120 1.21 -25.51 -15.87
N ARG A 121 0.68 -24.85 -14.84
CA ARG A 121 0.36 -25.47 -13.54
C ARG A 121 -1.06 -25.97 -13.46
N LYS A 122 -2.00 -25.17 -13.94
CA LYS A 122 -3.43 -25.46 -13.90
C LYS A 122 -4.14 -24.73 -15.02
N ALA A 123 -5.10 -25.41 -15.62
CA ALA A 123 -6.04 -24.83 -16.55
C ALA A 123 -7.46 -25.23 -16.16
N SER A 124 -8.39 -24.30 -16.30
CA SER A 124 -9.82 -24.56 -16.26
C SER A 124 -10.42 -23.89 -17.48
N THR A 125 -10.94 -24.70 -18.39
CA THR A 125 -11.45 -24.31 -19.69
C THR A 125 -12.34 -23.08 -19.58
N ARG A 126 -12.02 -22.03 -20.36
CA ARG A 126 -12.75 -20.75 -20.43
C ARG A 126 -12.84 -19.99 -19.10
N LYS A 127 -12.01 -20.31 -18.09
CA LYS A 127 -12.12 -19.69 -16.75
C LYS A 127 -10.80 -19.14 -16.23
N ASN A 128 -9.77 -19.97 -16.15
CA ASN A 128 -8.46 -19.55 -15.66
C ASN A 128 -7.35 -20.43 -16.20
N ILE A 129 -6.18 -19.84 -16.34
CA ILE A 129 -4.93 -20.54 -16.62
C ILE A 129 -3.89 -20.00 -15.64
N ARG A 130 -3.11 -20.90 -15.05
CA ARG A 130 -2.03 -20.57 -14.12
C ARG A 130 -0.73 -21.14 -14.67
N PHE A 131 0.23 -20.25 -14.88
CA PHE A 131 1.59 -20.61 -15.26
C PHE A 131 2.56 -20.38 -14.09
N THR A 132 3.68 -21.07 -14.12
CA THR A 132 4.88 -20.74 -13.34
C THR A 132 5.97 -20.33 -14.32
N PHE A 133 6.65 -19.22 -14.02
CA PHE A 133 7.84 -18.80 -14.73
C PHE A 133 9.04 -19.54 -14.13
N SER A 134 9.85 -20.19 -14.97
CA SER A 134 11.15 -20.74 -14.57
C SER A 134 12.22 -19.91 -15.26
N ASP A 135 12.92 -19.07 -14.51
CA ASP A 135 14.09 -18.35 -15.02
C ASP A 135 15.37 -19.20 -14.96
N GLY A 136 15.26 -20.47 -14.55
CA GLY A 136 16.41 -21.37 -14.37
C GLY A 136 17.34 -20.96 -13.22
N ALA A 137 16.99 -19.95 -12.43
CA ALA A 137 17.76 -19.49 -11.29
C ALA A 137 17.02 -19.86 -9.99
N THR A 138 17.42 -20.98 -9.39
CA THR A 138 17.15 -21.29 -7.98
C THR A 138 18.09 -20.54 -7.06
#